data_AF-A0A964L6N3-F1
#
_entry.id   AF-A0A964L6N3-F1
#
_cell.length_a   1.000
_cell.length_b   1.000
_cell.length_c   1.000
_cell.angle_alpha   90.00
_cell.angle_beta   90.00
_cell.angle_gamma   90.00
#
_symmetry.space_group_name_H-M   'P 1'
#
loop_
_entity.id
_entity.type
_entity.pdbx_description
1 polymer ?
#
loop_
_entity_poly.entity_id
_entity_poly.type
_entity_poly.pdbx_seq_one_letter_code
_entity_poly.pdbx_strand_id
1 'polypeptide(L)'
;MPKTSIRYWSIAVFATARMTALRPGQSPPPVRMPMRRIESGLMGAANCIATVDRRRSRYSLADMHISSRVANMKESATLAVGNRVAALRAQGVDVVGFAMGEPDFDTPLAIKRAAIAALESGMTKYAPTAGDKPSREAIARKLREENGIPCRAEDVTVTVGAKHAVYMALQTMIEPARGDEVLLPTPAWVSYRPLIELAGGVCVEIPGSIENGFRVTAAQVAQAITPRTVGILLNSPSNPCGIVYPVAELRAIVDVIASHPQVSIISDEIYEKLIFPEILPGAAHWSPGSDPRVADRTVTINGMSKAFAMTGWRVGYLCAPGSNGHFAKEVIKLQGQMTNSIASFFMPAIVEALAPSTAPEVERMRLAFATRAKLIHRLLSAVPGFKTVQSTGAFYSFPHIGELFGCTSPGGLVIDSAQTFSEALLNEAHVAVVAGEDFGDCARSHIRFSFACSEAQIEKGIARVDAFVRSLRAPASAAAGHVAPLLRQAGTVG
;
A
#
# COMPACT_ATOMS: atom_id res chain seq x y z
N MET A 1 52.08 -29.37 14.86
CA MET A 1 50.74 -29.68 14.32
C MET A 1 50.35 -28.59 13.32
N PRO A 2 49.88 -28.95 12.11
CA PRO A 2 50.14 -28.12 10.94
C PRO A 2 49.04 -27.12 10.58
N LYS A 3 49.52 -26.00 10.03
CA LYS A 3 48.79 -24.89 9.42
C LYS A 3 48.10 -25.33 8.12
N THR A 4 46.76 -25.33 8.07
CA THR A 4 46.00 -25.43 6.80
C THR A 4 44.65 -24.72 6.92
N SER A 5 44.61 -23.41 6.67
CA SER A 5 43.35 -22.69 6.35
C SER A 5 43.57 -21.26 5.85
N ILE A 6 44.56 -21.00 4.99
CA ILE A 6 44.64 -19.75 4.22
C ILE A 6 45.17 -20.06 2.81
N ARG A 7 44.37 -20.70 1.97
CA ARG A 7 44.57 -20.77 0.50
C ARG A 7 43.25 -21.11 -0.21
N TYR A 8 42.27 -20.21 -0.18
CA TYR A 8 41.16 -20.26 -1.15
C TYR A 8 40.63 -18.88 -1.60
N TRP A 9 41.32 -17.78 -1.28
CA TRP A 9 40.92 -16.42 -1.68
C TRP A 9 41.88 -15.70 -2.63
N SER A 10 42.90 -16.37 -3.17
CA SER A 10 43.93 -15.72 -4.01
C SER A 10 43.93 -16.14 -5.49
N ILE A 11 42.93 -16.91 -5.95
CA ILE A 11 42.87 -17.35 -7.37
C ILE A 11 41.81 -16.58 -8.18
N ALA A 12 40.83 -15.92 -7.54
CA ALA A 12 39.81 -15.14 -8.26
C ALA A 12 40.25 -13.71 -8.63
N VAL A 13 41.34 -13.18 -8.04
CA VAL A 13 41.76 -11.77 -8.24
C VAL A 13 42.81 -11.60 -9.34
N PHE A 14 43.45 -12.67 -9.82
CA PHE A 14 44.44 -12.59 -10.91
C PHE A 14 43.87 -12.84 -12.32
N ALA A 15 42.63 -13.28 -12.46
CA ALA A 15 41.99 -13.50 -13.76
C ALA A 15 41.30 -12.23 -14.33
N THR A 16 41.03 -11.22 -13.49
CA THR A 16 40.32 -9.99 -13.90
C THR A 16 41.24 -8.84 -14.31
N ALA A 17 42.55 -8.94 -14.05
CA ALA A 17 43.52 -7.88 -14.38
C ALA A 17 44.19 -8.03 -15.76
N ARG A 18 43.76 -8.98 -16.60
CA ARG A 18 44.31 -9.21 -17.96
C ARG A 18 43.27 -9.07 -19.08
N MET A 19 42.13 -8.44 -18.81
CA MET A 19 41.08 -8.17 -19.80
C MET A 19 40.89 -6.67 -20.13
N THR A 20 41.81 -5.79 -19.73
CA THR A 20 41.78 -4.35 -20.05
C THR A 20 42.75 -3.91 -21.15
N ALA A 21 43.16 -4.82 -22.05
CA ALA A 21 43.94 -4.44 -23.22
C ALA A 21 43.66 -5.36 -24.43
N LEU A 22 42.44 -5.32 -24.96
CA LEU A 22 42.14 -5.86 -26.28
C LEU A 22 41.33 -4.83 -27.08
N ARG A 23 41.81 -4.45 -28.26
CA ARG A 23 41.07 -3.61 -29.22
C ARG A 23 39.96 -4.46 -29.90
N PRO A 24 38.88 -3.84 -30.39
CA PRO A 24 37.75 -4.59 -30.97
C PRO A 24 38.18 -5.44 -32.17
N GLY A 25 37.90 -6.75 -32.15
CA GLY A 25 38.01 -7.62 -33.33
C GLY A 25 38.89 -8.89 -33.24
N GLN A 26 39.31 -9.37 -32.05
CA GLN A 26 40.06 -10.64 -31.94
C GLN A 26 39.49 -11.61 -30.90
N SER A 27 39.39 -12.89 -31.29
CA SER A 27 38.95 -14.02 -30.46
C SER A 27 40.13 -14.71 -29.77
N PRO A 28 40.00 -15.22 -28.53
CA PRO A 28 41.08 -15.89 -27.81
C PRO A 28 41.31 -17.35 -28.28
N PRO A 29 42.52 -17.92 -28.11
CA PRO A 29 42.84 -19.28 -28.59
C PRO A 29 42.38 -20.40 -27.63
N PRO A 30 42.21 -21.64 -28.10
CA PRO A 30 41.68 -22.74 -27.30
C PRO A 30 42.75 -23.42 -26.44
N VAL A 31 42.37 -23.84 -25.23
CA VAL A 31 43.21 -24.61 -24.29
C VAL A 31 42.86 -26.10 -24.41
N ARG A 32 43.85 -26.95 -24.72
CA ARG A 32 43.75 -28.42 -24.68
C ARG A 32 44.29 -28.95 -23.34
N MET A 33 43.59 -29.89 -22.71
CA MET A 33 44.12 -30.72 -21.61
C MET A 33 44.22 -32.20 -22.03
N PRO A 34 45.24 -32.95 -21.57
CA PRO A 34 45.46 -34.33 -22.00
C PRO A 34 44.68 -35.35 -21.16
N MET A 35 44.08 -36.33 -21.83
CA MET A 35 43.49 -37.55 -21.24
C MET A 35 44.57 -38.61 -20.99
N ARG A 36 44.59 -39.21 -19.79
CA ARG A 36 45.10 -40.58 -19.57
C ARG A 36 44.14 -41.37 -18.68
N ARG A 37 43.85 -42.58 -19.15
CA ARG A 37 43.01 -43.65 -18.58
C ARG A 37 43.56 -44.19 -17.26
N ILE A 38 42.66 -44.57 -16.34
CA ILE A 38 42.78 -45.79 -15.54
C ILE A 38 41.38 -46.46 -15.51
N GLU A 39 41.27 -47.57 -16.23
CA GLU A 39 40.21 -48.58 -16.08
C GLU A 39 40.61 -49.53 -14.96
N SER A 40 39.74 -49.76 -13.98
CA SER A 40 39.52 -51.03 -13.25
C SER A 40 38.66 -50.78 -12.01
N GLY A 41 37.50 -51.43 -11.93
CA GLY A 41 36.58 -51.29 -10.79
C GLY A 41 35.09 -51.44 -11.10
N LEU A 42 34.72 -52.01 -12.25
CA LEU A 42 33.35 -52.42 -12.56
C LEU A 42 33.05 -53.76 -11.88
N MET A 43 32.92 -53.78 -10.55
CA MET A 43 32.19 -54.81 -9.77
C MET A 43 32.12 -54.45 -8.27
N GLY A 44 31.67 -53.24 -7.97
CA GLY A 44 31.41 -52.80 -6.59
C GLY A 44 30.35 -51.70 -6.44
N ALA A 45 29.89 -51.10 -7.55
CA ALA A 45 29.01 -49.93 -7.53
C ALA A 45 27.51 -50.24 -7.37
N ALA A 46 27.10 -51.51 -7.32
CA ALA A 46 25.69 -51.89 -7.18
C ALA A 46 25.23 -52.09 -5.73
N ASN A 47 26.14 -52.16 -4.74
CA ASN A 47 25.78 -52.34 -3.32
C ASN A 47 26.14 -51.15 -2.40
N CYS A 48 26.72 -50.07 -2.94
CA CYS A 48 26.98 -48.84 -2.18
C CYS A 48 25.91 -47.76 -2.35
N ILE A 49 24.93 -47.93 -3.26
CA ILE A 49 23.82 -46.98 -3.42
C ILE A 49 22.65 -47.27 -2.46
N ALA A 50 22.57 -48.48 -1.88
CA ALA A 50 21.53 -48.84 -0.91
C ALA A 50 21.91 -48.60 0.57
N THR A 51 23.07 -48.01 0.88
CA THR A 51 23.52 -47.72 2.26
C THR A 51 23.98 -46.28 2.50
N VAL A 52 23.95 -45.42 1.48
CA VAL A 52 24.17 -43.97 1.64
C VAL A 52 22.87 -43.20 1.93
N ASP A 53 21.73 -43.89 1.92
CA ASP A 53 20.40 -43.29 2.20
C ASP A 53 19.87 -43.52 3.63
N ARG A 54 20.77 -43.81 4.59
CA ARG A 54 20.42 -43.89 6.03
C ARG A 54 21.38 -43.15 6.97
N ARG A 55 22.17 -42.21 6.44
CA ARG A 55 23.05 -41.33 7.27
C ARG A 55 22.99 -39.85 6.89
N ARG A 56 21.91 -39.38 6.25
CA ARG A 56 21.54 -37.96 6.18
C ARG A 56 20.32 -37.69 7.05
N SER A 57 20.46 -37.84 8.37
CA SER A 57 19.41 -37.46 9.34
C SER A 57 19.98 -37.20 10.73
N ARG A 58 21.08 -36.44 10.84
CA ARG A 58 21.59 -35.96 12.15
C ARG A 58 22.10 -34.53 12.16
N TYR A 59 21.74 -33.75 11.15
CA TYR A 59 21.67 -32.30 11.30
C TYR A 59 20.26 -31.92 10.87
N SER A 60 19.32 -32.04 11.82
CA SER A 60 18.26 -31.03 11.86
C SER A 60 19.01 -29.72 12.01
N LEU A 61 19.13 -28.96 10.92
CA LEU A 61 19.40 -27.54 11.07
C LEU A 61 18.22 -27.06 11.90
N ALA A 62 18.43 -26.83 13.20
CA ALA A 62 17.40 -26.27 14.04
C ALA A 62 16.97 -24.97 13.34
N ASP A 63 15.77 -24.98 12.76
CA ASP A 63 15.26 -23.84 12.03
C ASP A 63 15.37 -22.62 12.94
N MET A 64 15.92 -21.51 12.42
CA MET A 64 16.01 -20.28 13.21
C MET A 64 14.62 -19.90 13.70
N HIS A 65 14.47 -19.71 15.01
CA HIS A 65 13.19 -19.37 15.58
C HIS A 65 12.69 -18.02 15.03
N ILE A 66 11.51 -18.04 14.41
CA ILE A 66 10.80 -16.84 13.96
C ILE A 66 9.70 -16.54 14.97
N SER A 67 9.65 -15.31 15.47
CA SER A 67 8.60 -14.89 16.41
C SER A 67 7.21 -15.04 15.78
N SER A 68 6.22 -15.47 16.57
CA SER A 68 4.82 -15.66 16.11
C SER A 68 4.24 -14.42 15.44
N ARG A 69 4.52 -13.22 15.96
CA ARG A 69 4.10 -11.92 15.39
C ARG A 69 4.57 -11.70 13.95
N VAL A 70 5.76 -12.20 13.59
CA VAL A 70 6.29 -12.09 12.21
C VAL A 70 5.78 -13.25 11.37
N ALA A 71 5.75 -14.47 11.91
CA ALA A 71 5.27 -15.66 11.20
C ALA A 71 3.80 -15.55 10.78
N ASN A 72 2.98 -14.89 11.58
CA ASN A 72 1.54 -14.71 11.32
C ASN A 72 1.21 -13.47 10.48
N MET A 73 2.20 -12.61 10.17
CA MET A 73 1.96 -11.37 9.45
C MET A 73 1.77 -11.65 7.96
N LYS A 74 0.63 -11.25 7.40
CA LYS A 74 0.36 -11.37 5.96
C LYS A 74 1.31 -10.47 5.16
N GLU A 75 1.88 -11.00 4.07
CA GLU A 75 2.64 -10.19 3.13
C GLU A 75 1.77 -9.16 2.41
N SER A 76 2.39 -8.04 2.00
CA SER A 76 1.66 -6.99 1.29
C SER A 76 1.38 -7.39 -0.17
N ALA A 77 0.11 -7.62 -0.51
CA ALA A 77 -0.27 -7.96 -1.88
C ALA A 77 0.07 -6.87 -2.91
N THR A 78 0.04 -5.59 -2.52
CA THR A 78 0.46 -4.50 -3.42
C THR A 78 1.94 -4.65 -3.84
N LEU A 79 2.81 -5.10 -2.92
CA LEU A 79 4.21 -5.37 -3.24
C LEU A 79 4.38 -6.62 -4.11
N ALA A 80 3.64 -7.69 -3.81
CA ALA A 80 3.67 -8.93 -4.60
C ALA A 80 3.26 -8.69 -6.06
N VAL A 81 2.17 -7.92 -6.29
CA VAL A 81 1.75 -7.52 -7.64
C VAL A 81 2.82 -6.66 -8.32
N GLY A 82 3.41 -5.70 -7.60
CA GLY A 82 4.50 -4.87 -8.13
C GLY A 82 5.68 -5.67 -8.66
N ASN A 83 6.11 -6.71 -7.93
CA ASN A 83 7.19 -7.60 -8.34
C ASN A 83 6.84 -8.40 -9.61
N ARG A 84 5.61 -8.92 -9.72
CA ARG A 84 5.16 -9.66 -10.91
C ARG A 84 5.09 -8.76 -12.14
N VAL A 85 4.63 -7.51 -11.98
CA VAL A 85 4.64 -6.50 -13.06
C VAL A 85 6.07 -6.20 -13.52
N ALA A 86 7.01 -6.01 -12.59
CA ALA A 86 8.41 -5.76 -12.93
C ALA A 86 9.03 -6.94 -13.71
N ALA A 87 8.74 -8.18 -13.29
CA ALA A 87 9.22 -9.38 -13.97
C ALA A 87 8.67 -9.50 -15.41
N LEU A 88 7.37 -9.26 -15.61
CA LEU A 88 6.75 -9.28 -16.94
C LEU A 88 7.33 -8.18 -17.86
N ARG A 89 7.50 -6.96 -17.34
CA ARG A 89 8.13 -5.86 -18.10
C ARG A 89 9.57 -6.17 -18.48
N ALA A 90 10.33 -6.83 -17.61
CA ALA A 90 11.69 -7.27 -17.90
C ALA A 90 11.74 -8.32 -19.04
N GLN A 91 10.64 -9.03 -19.29
CA GLN A 91 10.47 -9.95 -20.41
C GLN A 91 9.95 -9.26 -21.70
N GLY A 92 9.81 -7.92 -21.69
CA GLY A 92 9.31 -7.16 -22.84
C GLY A 92 7.78 -7.14 -22.96
N VAL A 93 7.06 -7.63 -21.95
CA VAL A 93 5.59 -7.63 -21.95
C VAL A 93 5.08 -6.22 -21.61
N ASP A 94 4.17 -5.71 -22.45
CA ASP A 94 3.52 -4.42 -22.27
C ASP A 94 2.40 -4.50 -21.22
N VAL A 95 2.79 -4.35 -19.95
CA VAL A 95 1.88 -4.37 -18.79
C VAL A 95 1.40 -2.97 -18.41
N VAL A 96 0.08 -2.77 -18.44
CA VAL A 96 -0.57 -1.56 -17.93
C VAL A 96 -0.76 -1.69 -16.42
N GLY A 97 -0.19 -0.77 -15.65
CA GLY A 97 -0.17 -0.85 -14.19
C GLY A 97 -1.16 0.11 -13.52
N PHE A 98 -2.08 -0.43 -12.72
CA PHE A 98 -2.96 0.31 -11.80
C PHE A 98 -2.77 -0.11 -10.34
N ALA A 99 -1.74 -0.91 -10.03
CA ALA A 99 -1.54 -1.44 -8.69
C ALA A 99 -0.89 -0.42 -7.73
N MET A 100 0.09 0.35 -8.20
CA MET A 100 0.90 1.24 -7.34
C MET A 100 0.21 2.56 -7.03
N GLY A 101 0.24 2.95 -5.75
CA GLY A 101 -0.36 4.19 -5.25
C GLY A 101 0.62 5.37 -5.21
N GLU A 102 1.27 5.67 -6.32
CA GLU A 102 2.31 6.69 -6.45
C GLU A 102 1.97 7.65 -7.60
N PRO A 103 1.98 8.99 -7.38
CA PRO A 103 1.82 9.96 -8.45
C PRO A 103 2.83 9.75 -9.58
N ASP A 104 2.37 9.87 -10.83
CA ASP A 104 3.22 9.89 -12.04
C ASP A 104 3.90 11.25 -12.26
N PHE A 105 3.51 12.26 -11.49
CA PHE A 105 4.19 13.55 -11.44
C PHE A 105 5.57 13.42 -10.79
N ASP A 106 6.49 14.23 -11.25
CA ASP A 106 7.78 14.38 -10.59
C ASP A 106 7.65 15.30 -9.36
N THR A 107 8.57 15.17 -8.39
CA THR A 107 8.63 16.08 -7.24
C THR A 107 8.86 17.52 -7.75
N PRO A 108 8.08 18.52 -7.26
CA PRO A 108 8.30 19.95 -7.56
C PRO A 108 9.77 20.38 -7.51
N LEU A 109 10.22 21.15 -8.49
CA LEU A 109 11.64 21.45 -8.67
C LEU A 109 12.22 22.23 -7.48
N ALA A 110 11.44 23.13 -6.86
CA ALA A 110 11.86 23.89 -5.70
C ALA A 110 12.23 22.97 -4.52
N ILE A 111 11.40 21.94 -4.26
CA ILE A 111 11.65 20.93 -3.23
C ILE A 111 12.95 20.17 -3.52
N LYS A 112 13.18 19.76 -4.77
CA LYS A 112 14.43 19.10 -5.18
C LYS A 112 15.65 19.99 -4.92
N ARG A 113 15.58 21.26 -5.31
CA ARG A 113 16.66 22.23 -5.11
C ARG A 113 16.97 22.44 -3.64
N ALA A 114 15.95 22.49 -2.76
CA ALA A 114 16.16 22.60 -1.32
C ALA A 114 17.00 21.43 -0.76
N ALA A 115 16.71 20.20 -1.21
CA ALA A 115 17.48 19.02 -0.81
C ALA A 115 18.89 18.97 -1.41
N ILE A 116 19.04 19.37 -2.68
CA ILE A 116 20.35 19.48 -3.35
C ILE A 116 21.23 20.48 -2.61
N ALA A 117 20.70 21.67 -2.30
CA ALA A 117 21.43 22.68 -1.55
C ALA A 117 21.84 22.19 -0.15
N ALA A 118 20.96 21.44 0.53
CA ALA A 118 21.28 20.83 1.82
C ALA A 118 22.41 19.78 1.72
N LEU A 119 22.41 18.97 0.67
CA LEU A 119 23.49 18.03 0.38
C LEU A 119 24.81 18.76 0.11
N GLU A 120 24.79 19.77 -0.75
CA GLU A 120 25.96 20.59 -1.11
C GLU A 120 26.53 21.34 0.11
N SER A 121 25.67 21.78 1.04
CA SER A 121 26.09 22.42 2.29
C SER A 121 26.58 21.44 3.36
N GLY A 122 26.62 20.13 3.07
CA GLY A 122 27.11 19.10 3.98
C GLY A 122 26.12 18.64 5.05
N MET A 123 24.80 18.88 4.89
CA MET A 123 23.74 18.42 5.81
C MET A 123 23.53 16.90 5.72
N THR A 124 24.51 16.15 6.22
CA THR A 124 24.64 14.69 6.07
C THR A 124 24.86 13.97 7.40
N LYS A 125 24.83 14.70 8.51
CA LYS A 125 25.02 14.17 9.88
C LYS A 125 23.68 13.83 10.51
N TYR A 126 23.74 13.20 11.70
CA TYR A 126 22.56 12.95 12.51
C TYR A 126 21.79 14.25 12.77
N ALA A 127 20.47 14.18 12.59
CA ALA A 127 19.54 15.24 12.95
C ALA A 127 18.83 14.89 14.26
N PRO A 128 18.16 15.85 14.91
CA PRO A 128 17.31 15.55 16.06
C PRO A 128 16.28 14.47 15.71
N THR A 129 16.06 13.52 16.62
CA THR A 129 15.15 12.38 16.42
C THR A 129 13.76 12.81 15.95
N ALA A 130 13.21 13.88 16.55
CA ALA A 130 11.90 14.40 16.18
C ALA A 130 11.84 15.11 14.82
N GLY A 131 12.99 15.37 14.18
CA GLY A 131 13.13 16.33 13.11
C GLY A 131 13.66 17.69 13.60
N ASP A 132 14.26 18.45 12.69
CA ASP A 132 14.80 19.76 13.03
C ASP A 132 13.66 20.75 13.36
N LYS A 133 14.03 21.84 14.05
CA LYS A 133 13.06 22.85 14.49
C LYS A 133 12.34 23.51 13.30
N PRO A 134 13.03 23.96 12.22
CA PRO A 134 12.35 24.57 11.07
C PRO A 134 11.30 23.68 10.40
N SER A 135 11.58 22.39 10.22
CA SER A 135 10.61 21.46 9.62
C SER A 135 9.38 21.28 10.51
N ARG A 136 9.60 21.10 11.82
CA ARG A 136 8.50 20.95 12.78
C ARG A 136 7.66 22.21 12.91
N GLU A 137 8.28 23.39 12.86
CA GLU A 137 7.56 24.68 12.85
C GLU A 137 6.73 24.87 11.58
N ALA A 138 7.27 24.50 10.40
CA ALA A 138 6.53 24.54 9.15
C ALA A 138 5.30 23.62 9.17
N ILE A 139 5.47 22.38 9.67
CA ILE A 139 4.37 21.42 9.84
C ILE A 139 3.34 21.95 10.85
N ALA A 140 3.77 22.43 12.01
CA ALA A 140 2.86 22.94 13.03
C ALA A 140 2.08 24.17 12.53
N ARG A 141 2.74 25.06 11.77
CA ARG A 141 2.07 26.20 11.10
C ARG A 141 1.00 25.72 10.13
N LYS A 142 1.35 24.78 9.24
CA LYS A 142 0.39 24.17 8.30
C LYS A 142 -0.81 23.59 9.04
N LEU A 143 -0.60 22.82 10.12
CA LEU A 143 -1.69 22.18 10.86
C LEU A 143 -2.60 23.20 11.57
N ARG A 144 -2.05 24.32 12.05
CA ARG A 144 -2.85 25.42 12.60
C ARG A 144 -3.66 26.14 11.52
N GLU A 145 -3.01 26.51 10.43
CA GLU A 145 -3.60 27.37 9.39
C GLU A 145 -4.60 26.64 8.50
N GLU A 146 -4.31 25.38 8.14
CA GLU A 146 -5.13 24.63 7.19
C GLU A 146 -6.10 23.66 7.85
N ASN A 147 -5.78 23.13 9.04
CA ASN A 147 -6.58 22.11 9.71
C ASN A 147 -7.22 22.59 11.01
N GLY A 148 -6.85 23.78 11.52
CA GLY A 148 -7.36 24.29 12.80
C GLY A 148 -6.87 23.52 14.03
N ILE A 149 -5.80 22.72 13.92
CA ILE A 149 -5.25 21.95 15.04
C ILE A 149 -4.35 22.89 15.86
N PRO A 150 -4.52 23.01 17.19
CA PRO A 150 -3.70 23.86 18.06
C PRO A 150 -2.30 23.27 18.31
N CYS A 151 -1.55 23.05 17.22
CA CYS A 151 -0.28 22.35 17.20
C CYS A 151 0.91 23.29 17.43
N ARG A 152 1.88 22.88 18.26
CA ARG A 152 3.21 23.49 18.38
C ARG A 152 4.27 22.57 17.76
N ALA A 153 5.48 23.08 17.54
CA ALA A 153 6.57 22.29 16.96
C ALA A 153 6.97 21.09 17.85
N GLU A 154 6.78 21.20 19.17
CA GLU A 154 7.05 20.14 20.16
C GLU A 154 6.05 18.99 20.07
N ASP A 155 4.89 19.22 19.45
CA ASP A 155 3.83 18.24 19.31
C ASP A 155 3.99 17.42 18.01
N VAL A 156 5.01 17.73 17.19
CA VAL A 156 5.28 17.14 15.88
C VAL A 156 6.52 16.24 15.92
N THR A 157 6.38 15.05 15.33
CA THR A 157 7.48 14.12 15.06
C THR A 157 7.55 13.84 13.56
N VAL A 158 8.69 14.15 12.93
CA VAL A 158 8.99 13.79 11.53
C VAL A 158 9.41 12.32 11.46
N THR A 159 8.84 11.58 10.52
CA THR A 159 8.91 10.11 10.45
C THR A 159 9.34 9.63 9.06
N VAL A 160 9.81 8.37 8.97
CA VAL A 160 10.19 7.70 7.71
C VAL A 160 8.95 7.33 6.87
N GLY A 161 8.22 8.36 6.44
CA GLY A 161 6.93 8.28 5.77
C GLY A 161 5.77 7.98 6.72
N ALA A 162 4.54 8.27 6.26
CA ALA A 162 3.32 8.12 7.07
C ALA A 162 3.09 6.68 7.59
N LYS A 163 3.54 5.63 6.87
CA LYS A 163 3.51 4.25 7.37
C LYS A 163 4.24 4.10 8.72
N HIS A 164 5.40 4.74 8.86
CA HIS A 164 6.16 4.74 10.11
C HIS A 164 5.43 5.49 11.22
N ALA A 165 4.78 6.62 10.88
CA ALA A 165 3.93 7.35 11.83
C ALA A 165 2.78 6.46 12.36
N VAL A 166 2.07 5.74 11.48
CA VAL A 166 0.99 4.82 11.87
C VAL A 166 1.53 3.72 12.77
N TYR A 167 2.64 3.09 12.37
CA TYR A 167 3.29 2.05 13.16
C TYR A 167 3.64 2.56 14.57
N MET A 168 4.28 3.73 14.69
CA MET A 168 4.68 4.26 15.99
C MET A 168 3.48 4.67 16.84
N ALA A 169 2.43 5.24 16.25
CA ALA A 169 1.19 5.56 16.97
C ALA A 169 0.60 4.28 17.59
N LEU A 170 0.46 3.22 16.81
CA LEU A 170 -0.08 1.94 17.26
C LEU A 170 0.79 1.30 18.34
N GLN A 171 2.11 1.24 18.15
CA GLN A 171 3.05 0.68 19.13
C GLN A 171 3.13 1.49 20.43
N THR A 172 2.81 2.78 20.39
CA THR A 172 2.80 3.64 21.58
C THR A 172 1.46 3.54 22.32
N MET A 173 0.37 3.26 21.61
CA MET A 173 -1.00 3.27 22.13
C MET A 173 -1.46 1.91 22.68
N ILE A 174 -1.08 0.82 22.02
CA ILE A 174 -1.62 -0.52 22.27
C ILE A 174 -0.84 -1.20 23.40
N GLU A 175 -1.56 -1.76 24.37
CA GLU A 175 -1.04 -2.68 25.38
C GLU A 175 -1.40 -4.13 25.03
N PRO A 176 -0.45 -4.95 24.51
CA PRO A 176 -0.72 -6.32 24.07
C PRO A 176 -1.38 -7.19 25.14
N ALA A 177 -0.92 -7.09 26.39
CA ALA A 177 -1.38 -7.96 27.47
C ALA A 177 -2.85 -7.71 27.87
N ARG A 178 -3.41 -6.55 27.52
CA ARG A 178 -4.78 -6.17 27.87
C ARG A 178 -5.82 -6.63 26.83
N GLY A 179 -5.38 -7.04 25.64
CA GLY A 179 -6.26 -7.36 24.53
C GLY A 179 -6.94 -6.11 23.96
N ASP A 180 -6.16 -5.05 23.77
CA ASP A 180 -6.65 -3.77 23.28
C ASP A 180 -7.25 -3.87 21.88
N GLU A 181 -8.46 -3.32 21.72
CA GLU A 181 -9.18 -3.28 20.46
C GLU A 181 -8.99 -1.94 19.76
N VAL A 182 -8.71 -1.99 18.46
CA VAL A 182 -8.70 -0.81 17.58
C VAL A 182 -9.78 -0.99 16.52
N LEU A 183 -10.70 -0.03 16.50
CA LEU A 183 -11.76 0.02 15.49
C LEU A 183 -11.18 0.44 14.14
N LEU A 184 -11.53 -0.28 13.09
CA LEU A 184 -11.06 -0.05 11.73
C LEU A 184 -12.24 -0.02 10.75
N PRO A 185 -12.70 1.17 10.30
CA PRO A 185 -13.62 1.29 9.17
C PRO A 185 -13.04 0.65 7.92
N THR A 186 -13.76 -0.31 7.32
CA THR A 186 -13.35 -1.01 6.09
C THR A 186 -14.31 -0.71 4.92
N PRO A 187 -13.84 -0.68 3.66
CA PRO A 187 -12.51 -1.04 3.18
C PRO A 187 -11.41 -0.04 3.62
N ALA A 188 -10.28 -0.56 4.05
CA ALA A 188 -9.18 0.21 4.63
C ALA A 188 -7.84 -0.14 3.99
N TRP A 189 -6.86 0.77 4.07
CA TRP A 189 -5.54 0.50 3.52
C TRP A 189 -4.91 -0.76 4.12
N VAL A 190 -4.38 -1.61 3.23
CA VAL A 190 -3.88 -2.97 3.50
C VAL A 190 -2.89 -3.12 4.66
N SER A 191 -2.28 -2.04 5.14
CA SER A 191 -1.33 -2.10 6.26
C SER A 191 -1.95 -1.85 7.62
N TYR A 192 -3.17 -1.29 7.73
CA TYR A 192 -3.71 -0.94 9.05
C TYR A 192 -3.92 -2.17 9.95
N ARG A 193 -4.66 -3.17 9.47
CA ARG A 193 -4.89 -4.43 10.21
C ARG A 193 -3.56 -5.11 10.61
N PRO A 194 -2.61 -5.40 9.69
CA PRO A 194 -1.34 -6.00 10.06
C PRO A 194 -0.53 -5.16 11.07
N LEU A 195 -0.60 -3.83 11.02
CA LEU A 195 0.11 -2.97 11.97
C LEU A 195 -0.53 -2.96 13.35
N ILE A 196 -1.87 -3.07 13.44
CA ILE A 196 -2.60 -3.25 14.71
C ILE A 196 -2.19 -4.58 15.35
N GLU A 197 -2.24 -5.66 14.55
CA GLU A 197 -1.90 -7.02 15.01
C GLU A 197 -0.42 -7.14 15.39
N LEU A 198 0.49 -6.47 14.66
CA LEU A 198 1.93 -6.43 14.96
C LEU A 198 2.24 -5.70 16.27
N ALA A 199 1.40 -4.74 16.67
CA ALA A 199 1.46 -4.09 17.97
C ALA A 199 0.79 -4.93 19.08
N GLY A 200 0.26 -6.12 18.76
CA GLY A 200 -0.41 -7.00 19.72
C GLY A 200 -1.88 -6.66 19.99
N GLY A 201 -2.47 -5.76 19.20
CA GLY A 201 -3.87 -5.36 19.34
C GLY A 201 -4.83 -6.24 18.52
N VAL A 202 -6.11 -6.11 18.83
CA VAL A 202 -7.22 -6.75 18.12
C VAL A 202 -7.82 -5.74 17.14
N CYS A 203 -7.80 -6.07 15.84
CA CYS A 203 -8.44 -5.26 14.81
C CYS A 203 -9.93 -5.58 14.73
N VAL A 204 -10.79 -4.61 15.09
CA VAL A 204 -12.25 -4.72 15.01
C VAL A 204 -12.73 -3.98 13.76
N GLU A 205 -13.05 -4.73 12.70
CA GLU A 205 -13.54 -4.14 11.45
C GLU A 205 -14.97 -3.59 11.59
N ILE A 206 -15.19 -2.41 11.01
CA ILE A 206 -16.51 -1.81 10.85
C ILE A 206 -16.78 -1.70 9.34
N PRO A 207 -17.55 -2.62 8.76
CA PRO A 207 -17.74 -2.64 7.31
C PRO A 207 -18.66 -1.50 6.85
N GLY A 208 -18.14 -0.66 5.95
CA GLY A 208 -18.91 0.24 5.10
C GLY A 208 -19.57 -0.51 3.95
N SER A 209 -20.48 0.16 3.24
CA SER A 209 -21.20 -0.43 2.11
C SER A 209 -21.02 0.39 0.84
N ILE A 210 -21.02 -0.25 -0.33
CA ILE A 210 -20.84 0.47 -1.59
C ILE A 210 -21.98 1.49 -1.86
N GLU A 211 -23.17 1.26 -1.31
CA GLU A 211 -24.37 2.09 -1.46
C GLU A 211 -24.16 3.50 -0.91
N ASN A 212 -23.38 3.64 0.16
CA ASN A 212 -23.02 4.93 0.72
C ASN A 212 -21.57 5.33 0.37
N GLY A 213 -20.96 4.72 -0.64
CA GLY A 213 -19.57 4.99 -1.00
C GLY A 213 -18.56 4.54 0.05
N PHE A 214 -18.85 3.46 0.77
CA PHE A 214 -18.00 2.79 1.75
C PHE A 214 -17.78 3.55 3.07
N ARG A 215 -18.64 4.51 3.39
CA ARG A 215 -18.53 5.27 4.64
C ARG A 215 -19.18 4.51 5.78
N VAL A 216 -18.53 4.47 6.94
CA VAL A 216 -19.15 3.94 8.16
C VAL A 216 -19.96 5.03 8.85
N THR A 217 -21.03 4.64 9.52
CA THR A 217 -21.90 5.55 10.27
C THR A 217 -21.49 5.67 11.73
N ALA A 218 -21.84 6.78 12.38
CA ALA A 218 -21.65 6.95 13.82
C ALA A 218 -22.34 5.85 14.65
N ALA A 219 -23.51 5.37 14.21
CA ALA A 219 -24.22 4.29 14.88
C ALA A 219 -23.43 2.96 14.84
N GLN A 220 -22.83 2.63 13.70
CA GLN A 220 -21.95 1.46 13.58
C GLN A 220 -20.71 1.58 14.48
N VAL A 221 -20.11 2.78 14.56
CA VAL A 221 -19.00 3.03 15.48
C VAL A 221 -19.43 2.85 16.93
N ALA A 222 -20.55 3.43 17.34
CA ALA A 222 -21.07 3.30 18.71
C ALA A 222 -21.32 1.83 19.09
N GLN A 223 -21.85 1.03 18.17
CA GLN A 223 -22.12 -0.39 18.39
C GLN A 223 -20.85 -1.24 18.50
N ALA A 224 -19.76 -0.81 17.86
CA ALA A 224 -18.48 -1.54 17.88
C ALA A 224 -17.61 -1.24 19.12
N ILE A 225 -17.91 -0.17 19.87
CA ILE A 225 -17.12 0.19 21.06
C ILE A 225 -17.40 -0.82 22.19
N THR A 226 -16.33 -1.31 22.79
CA THR A 226 -16.32 -2.17 23.98
C THR A 226 -15.45 -1.55 25.09
N PRO A 227 -15.45 -2.12 26.31
CA PRO A 227 -14.49 -1.73 27.35
C PRO A 227 -13.01 -1.96 26.99
N ARG A 228 -12.71 -2.74 25.93
CA ARG A 228 -11.36 -2.98 25.41
C ARG A 228 -10.96 -2.03 24.29
N THR A 229 -11.89 -1.25 23.75
CA THR A 229 -11.61 -0.30 22.69
C THR A 229 -10.72 0.84 23.20
N VAL A 230 -9.56 1.01 22.57
CA VAL A 230 -8.59 2.06 22.91
C VAL A 230 -8.43 3.09 21.80
N GLY A 231 -8.85 2.77 20.58
CA GLY A 231 -8.79 3.73 19.50
C GLY A 231 -9.60 3.37 18.26
N ILE A 232 -9.75 4.35 17.39
CA ILE A 232 -10.28 4.20 16.03
C ILE A 232 -9.27 4.75 15.03
N LEU A 233 -9.04 4.03 13.94
CA LEU A 233 -8.16 4.49 12.85
C LEU A 233 -9.02 4.97 11.67
N LEU A 234 -9.04 6.28 11.44
CA LEU A 234 -9.79 6.93 10.37
C LEU A 234 -8.85 7.31 9.22
N ASN A 235 -9.29 7.11 7.98
CA ASN A 235 -8.58 7.56 6.78
C ASN A 235 -9.54 8.29 5.84
N SER A 236 -9.35 9.61 5.72
CA SER A 236 -10.15 10.47 4.83
C SER A 236 -9.27 11.58 4.25
N PRO A 237 -9.20 11.73 2.91
CA PRO A 237 -9.77 10.84 1.89
C PRO A 237 -9.21 9.40 1.94
N SER A 238 -10.04 8.43 1.54
CA SER A 238 -9.78 7.00 1.75
C SER A 238 -8.93 6.34 0.65
N ASN A 239 -8.00 5.49 1.08
CA ASN A 239 -7.47 4.36 0.31
C ASN A 239 -8.07 3.07 0.90
N PRO A 240 -8.79 2.25 0.11
CA PRO A 240 -8.80 2.18 -1.36
C PRO A 240 -9.95 2.91 -2.05
N CYS A 241 -10.91 3.46 -1.31
CA CYS A 241 -12.21 3.81 -1.89
C CYS A 241 -12.19 5.09 -2.73
N GLY A 242 -11.19 5.96 -2.56
CA GLY A 242 -11.11 7.23 -3.29
C GLY A 242 -12.20 8.22 -2.89
N ILE A 243 -12.74 8.09 -1.68
CA ILE A 243 -13.85 8.92 -1.19
C ILE A 243 -13.41 9.78 -0.02
N VAL A 244 -13.86 11.04 -0.02
CA VAL A 244 -13.79 11.92 1.16
C VAL A 244 -15.06 11.75 1.98
N TYR A 245 -14.92 11.67 3.31
CA TYR A 245 -16.09 11.73 4.17
C TYR A 245 -16.65 13.16 4.20
N PRO A 246 -17.98 13.34 4.10
CA PRO A 246 -18.61 14.60 4.42
C PRO A 246 -18.30 15.02 5.86
N VAL A 247 -18.07 16.32 6.08
CA VAL A 247 -17.72 16.87 7.40
C VAL A 247 -18.75 16.51 8.47
N ALA A 248 -20.04 16.53 8.12
CA ALA A 248 -21.11 16.16 9.05
C ALA A 248 -21.03 14.70 9.50
N GLU A 249 -20.67 13.77 8.60
CA GLU A 249 -20.52 12.35 8.92
C GLU A 249 -19.31 12.11 9.83
N LEU A 250 -18.15 12.75 9.54
CA LEU A 250 -16.98 12.66 10.43
C LEU A 250 -17.25 13.26 11.81
N ARG A 251 -17.95 14.40 11.87
CA ARG A 251 -18.34 15.02 13.16
C ARG A 251 -19.25 14.11 13.97
N ALA A 252 -20.21 13.44 13.34
CA ALA A 252 -21.07 12.48 14.03
C ALA A 252 -20.28 11.29 14.61
N ILE A 253 -19.26 10.81 13.89
CA ILE A 253 -18.34 9.79 14.45
C ILE A 253 -17.57 10.38 15.65
N VAL A 254 -17.03 11.60 15.53
CA VAL A 254 -16.33 12.27 16.63
C VAL A 254 -17.24 12.52 17.83
N ASP A 255 -18.54 12.79 17.66
CA ASP A 255 -19.50 12.93 18.75
C ASP A 255 -19.63 11.63 19.57
N VAL A 256 -19.61 10.48 18.90
CA VAL A 256 -19.58 9.17 19.57
C VAL A 256 -18.29 8.99 20.35
N ILE A 257 -17.12 9.29 19.74
CA ILE A 257 -15.81 9.17 20.41
C ILE A 257 -15.66 10.16 21.57
N ALA A 258 -16.23 11.36 21.47
CA ALA A 258 -16.23 12.35 22.54
C ALA A 258 -16.87 11.82 23.83
N SER A 259 -17.88 10.94 23.68
CA SER A 259 -18.59 10.28 24.78
C SER A 259 -17.85 9.08 25.38
N HIS A 260 -16.70 8.67 24.80
CA HIS A 260 -15.89 7.54 25.23
C HIS A 260 -14.43 8.00 25.48
N PRO A 261 -14.12 8.53 26.68
CA PRO A 261 -12.83 9.19 26.96
C PRO A 261 -11.60 8.27 26.83
N GLN A 262 -11.80 6.95 26.90
CA GLN A 262 -10.74 5.95 26.72
C GLN A 262 -10.36 5.72 25.25
N VAL A 263 -11.17 6.16 24.29
CA VAL A 263 -10.98 5.90 22.87
C VAL A 263 -10.26 7.08 22.21
N SER A 264 -9.06 6.81 21.70
CA SER A 264 -8.24 7.76 20.93
C SER A 264 -8.56 7.71 19.43
N ILE A 265 -8.19 8.75 18.68
CA ILE A 265 -8.35 8.79 17.22
C ILE A 265 -6.96 8.77 16.58
N ILE A 266 -6.70 7.83 15.67
CA ILE A 266 -5.59 7.92 14.72
C ILE A 266 -6.19 8.39 13.40
N SER A 267 -5.92 9.65 13.03
CA SER A 267 -6.43 10.26 11.80
C SER A 267 -5.34 10.27 10.73
N ASP A 268 -5.43 9.38 9.75
CA ASP A 268 -4.55 9.37 8.57
C ASP A 268 -5.13 10.28 7.48
N GLU A 269 -4.53 11.46 7.35
CA GLU A 269 -4.96 12.58 6.50
C GLU A 269 -4.04 12.76 5.28
N ILE A 270 -3.28 11.72 4.91
CA ILE A 270 -2.23 11.79 3.87
C ILE A 270 -2.75 12.24 2.48
N TYR A 271 -4.06 12.17 2.23
CA TYR A 271 -4.70 12.58 0.98
C TYR A 271 -5.46 13.91 1.08
N GLU A 272 -5.34 14.69 2.17
CA GLU A 272 -6.16 15.90 2.41
C GLU A 272 -6.15 16.92 1.27
N LYS A 273 -5.03 17.02 0.52
CA LYS A 273 -4.87 17.97 -0.61
C LYS A 273 -5.47 17.44 -1.91
N LEU A 274 -5.82 16.16 -1.96
CA LEU A 274 -6.33 15.46 -3.13
C LEU A 274 -7.83 15.25 -2.96
N ILE A 275 -8.58 16.34 -2.93
CA ILE A 275 -10.05 16.38 -2.89
C ILE A 275 -10.54 17.05 -4.18
N PHE A 276 -11.70 16.63 -4.68
CA PHE A 276 -12.22 17.06 -5.99
C PHE A 276 -13.55 17.82 -5.88
N PRO A 277 -13.55 19.13 -5.57
CA PRO A 277 -14.74 19.98 -5.63
C PRO A 277 -15.42 20.00 -7.00
N GLU A 278 -14.69 19.71 -8.07
CA GLU A 278 -15.21 19.60 -9.45
C GLU A 278 -16.14 18.39 -9.65
N ILE A 279 -16.17 17.48 -8.68
CA ILE A 279 -16.95 16.24 -8.68
C ILE A 279 -17.97 16.29 -7.55
N LEU A 280 -17.55 16.69 -6.35
CA LEU A 280 -18.41 16.87 -5.19
C LEU A 280 -18.29 18.32 -4.69
N PRO A 281 -19.14 19.25 -5.19
CA PRO A 281 -19.13 20.63 -4.74
C PRO A 281 -19.31 20.74 -3.23
N GLY A 282 -18.50 21.58 -2.57
CA GLY A 282 -18.49 21.72 -1.12
C GLY A 282 -17.74 20.62 -0.37
N ALA A 283 -17.15 19.64 -1.07
CA ALA A 283 -16.22 18.71 -0.45
C ALA A 283 -15.02 19.47 0.13
N ALA A 284 -14.73 19.20 1.40
CA ALA A 284 -13.61 19.79 2.12
C ALA A 284 -13.01 18.76 3.06
N HIS A 285 -11.72 18.91 3.33
CA HIS A 285 -11.06 18.16 4.39
C HIS A 285 -11.49 18.69 5.76
N TRP A 286 -11.68 17.80 6.72
CA TRP A 286 -11.87 18.17 8.12
C TRP A 286 -11.07 17.22 9.01
N SER A 287 -10.23 17.80 9.88
CA SER A 287 -9.41 17.02 10.80
C SER A 287 -10.14 16.82 12.13
N PRO A 288 -10.31 15.58 12.61
CA PRO A 288 -10.79 15.30 13.97
C PRO A 288 -9.94 15.98 15.05
N GLY A 289 -8.63 16.18 14.80
CA GLY A 289 -7.73 16.85 15.73
C GLY A 289 -8.02 18.33 15.95
N SER A 290 -8.92 18.92 15.14
CA SER A 290 -9.41 20.28 15.30
C SER A 290 -10.56 20.40 16.32
N ASP A 291 -11.20 19.29 16.70
CA ASP A 291 -12.31 19.30 17.64
C ASP A 291 -11.80 19.29 19.09
N PRO A 292 -12.06 20.33 19.89
CA PRO A 292 -11.49 20.46 21.24
C PRO A 292 -11.93 19.35 22.21
N ARG A 293 -13.00 18.60 21.90
CA ARG A 293 -13.48 17.50 22.75
C ARG A 293 -12.64 16.22 22.65
N VAL A 294 -11.85 16.09 21.57
CA VAL A 294 -11.03 14.91 21.27
C VAL A 294 -9.61 15.25 20.84
N ALA A 295 -9.27 16.53 20.65
CA ALA A 295 -7.94 16.97 20.20
C ALA A 295 -6.79 16.48 21.10
N ASP A 296 -7.05 16.31 22.40
CA ASP A 296 -6.10 15.79 23.38
C ASP A 296 -5.81 14.29 23.25
N ARG A 297 -6.68 13.55 22.57
CA ARG A 297 -6.54 12.11 22.28
C ARG A 297 -6.61 11.79 20.80
N THR A 298 -6.26 12.76 19.95
CA THR A 298 -6.15 12.57 18.50
C THR A 298 -4.70 12.64 18.06
N VAL A 299 -4.26 11.59 17.38
CA VAL A 299 -2.98 11.50 16.67
C VAL A 299 -3.25 11.76 15.19
N THR A 300 -2.80 12.91 14.69
CA THR A 300 -2.94 13.29 13.28
C THR A 300 -1.70 12.88 12.51
N ILE A 301 -1.88 12.11 11.43
CA ILE A 301 -0.82 11.56 10.61
C ILE A 301 -0.97 12.08 9.18
N ASN A 302 0.13 12.56 8.61
CA ASN A 302 0.17 13.04 7.24
C ASN A 302 1.64 13.02 6.74
N GLY A 303 1.95 13.61 5.58
CA GLY A 303 3.28 13.55 4.99
C GLY A 303 3.35 14.10 3.57
N MET A 304 4.53 13.97 2.96
CA MET A 304 4.79 14.63 1.67
C MET A 304 4.57 13.72 0.47
N SER A 305 4.31 12.43 0.70
CA SER A 305 4.34 11.43 -0.36
C SER A 305 3.29 11.64 -1.47
N LYS A 306 2.12 12.21 -1.15
CA LYS A 306 0.98 12.22 -2.07
C LYS A 306 0.74 13.60 -2.68
N ALA A 307 0.65 14.63 -1.82
CA ALA A 307 0.43 16.01 -2.25
C ALA A 307 1.64 16.62 -2.99
N PHE A 308 2.85 16.09 -2.81
CA PHE A 308 4.08 16.66 -3.39
C PHE A 308 4.87 15.66 -4.25
N ALA A 309 4.28 14.51 -4.60
CA ALA A 309 4.96 13.44 -5.33
C ALA A 309 6.32 13.03 -4.70
N MET A 310 6.38 12.94 -3.37
CA MET A 310 7.58 12.59 -2.60
C MET A 310 7.53 11.16 -2.00
N THR A 311 7.00 10.20 -2.74
CA THR A 311 6.89 8.77 -2.33
C THR A 311 8.23 8.16 -1.94
N GLY A 312 9.25 8.30 -2.80
CA GLY A 312 10.60 7.76 -2.61
C GLY A 312 11.43 8.46 -1.53
N TRP A 313 11.04 9.67 -1.14
CA TRP A 313 11.75 10.48 -0.13
C TRP A 313 11.52 9.98 1.29
N ARG A 314 10.44 9.23 1.51
CA ARG A 314 10.08 8.65 2.83
C ARG A 314 9.94 9.72 3.92
N VAL A 315 9.20 10.78 3.63
CA VAL A 315 8.94 11.88 4.58
C VAL A 315 7.46 11.88 5.00
N GLY A 316 7.23 11.66 6.29
CA GLY A 316 5.92 11.75 6.94
C GLY A 316 6.03 12.50 8.26
N TYR A 317 4.90 12.70 8.91
CA TYR A 317 4.87 13.25 10.26
C TYR A 317 3.66 12.77 11.05
N LEU A 318 3.79 12.86 12.36
CA LEU A 318 2.74 12.63 13.34
C LEU A 318 2.63 13.89 14.22
N CYS A 319 1.40 14.30 14.53
CA CYS A 319 1.10 15.35 15.48
C CYS A 319 0.19 14.83 16.58
N ALA A 320 0.57 15.04 17.85
CA ALA A 320 -0.22 14.66 19.02
C ALA A 320 -0.08 15.74 20.12
N PRO A 321 -0.89 16.82 20.09
CA PRO A 321 -0.73 17.97 20.99
C PRO A 321 -1.24 17.73 22.42
N GLY A 322 -2.05 16.69 22.62
CA GLY A 322 -2.64 16.34 23.91
C GLY A 322 -1.65 16.16 25.05
N SER A 323 -2.11 16.44 26.27
CA SER A 323 -1.31 16.32 27.50
C SER A 323 0.06 17.02 27.41
N ASN A 324 0.08 18.21 26.78
CA ASN A 324 1.31 18.99 26.55
C ASN A 324 2.37 18.21 25.75
N GLY A 325 1.94 17.50 24.70
CA GLY A 325 2.77 16.70 23.81
C GLY A 325 3.34 15.44 24.46
N HIS A 326 2.73 14.91 25.52
CA HIS A 326 3.25 13.72 26.21
C HIS A 326 3.33 12.51 25.26
N PHE A 327 2.27 12.24 24.50
CA PHE A 327 2.27 11.14 23.52
C PHE A 327 3.34 11.34 22.43
N ALA A 328 3.51 12.56 21.93
CA ALA A 328 4.57 12.86 20.96
C ALA A 328 5.98 12.58 21.52
N LYS A 329 6.24 12.90 22.80
CA LYS A 329 7.51 12.58 23.47
C LYS A 329 7.77 11.08 23.55
N GLU A 330 6.75 10.28 23.86
CA GLU A 330 6.85 8.82 23.90
C GLU A 330 7.09 8.23 22.51
N VAL A 331 6.43 8.77 21.48
CA VAL A 331 6.71 8.43 20.08
C VAL A 331 8.16 8.77 19.70
N ILE A 332 8.69 9.92 20.11
CA ILE A 332 10.10 10.30 19.87
C ILE A 332 11.05 9.33 20.57
N LYS A 333 10.75 8.93 21.81
CA LYS A 333 11.53 7.94 22.56
C LYS A 333 11.57 6.60 21.82
N LEU A 334 10.43 6.13 21.30
CA LEU A 334 10.34 4.92 20.48
C LEU A 334 11.15 5.06 19.18
N GLN A 335 10.98 6.16 18.45
CA GLN A 335 11.70 6.41 17.19
C GLN A 335 13.22 6.41 17.38
N GLY A 336 13.71 6.91 18.51
CA GLY A 336 15.12 6.91 18.88
C GLY A 336 15.74 5.52 19.01
N GLN A 337 14.92 4.47 19.21
CA GLN A 337 15.35 3.07 19.25
C GLN A 337 15.17 2.33 17.91
N MET A 338 14.67 3.02 16.88
CA MET A 338 14.36 2.40 15.59
C MET A 338 15.18 2.98 14.44
N THR A 339 15.08 4.30 14.23
CA THR A 339 15.61 4.97 13.04
C THR A 339 16.35 6.27 13.36
N ASN A 340 16.26 6.76 14.60
CA ASN A 340 16.66 8.10 15.00
C ASN A 340 15.86 9.17 14.24
N SER A 341 16.31 9.59 13.06
CA SER A 341 15.65 10.61 12.24
C SER A 341 15.56 10.17 10.78
N ILE A 342 14.77 10.89 9.97
CA ILE A 342 14.90 10.79 8.51
C ILE A 342 16.28 11.30 8.06
N ALA A 343 16.62 11.09 6.78
CA ALA A 343 17.83 11.66 6.18
C ALA A 343 17.82 13.19 6.31
N SER A 344 18.88 13.76 6.87
CA SER A 344 18.91 15.16 7.31
C SER A 344 18.75 16.17 6.16
N PHE A 345 19.32 15.89 5.00
CA PHE A 345 19.16 16.72 3.79
C PHE A 345 17.72 16.76 3.23
N PHE A 346 16.78 15.98 3.75
CA PHE A 346 15.35 16.11 3.41
C PHE A 346 14.62 17.17 4.24
N MET A 347 15.18 17.66 5.35
CA MET A 347 14.49 18.62 6.21
C MET A 347 14.16 19.94 5.49
N PRO A 348 15.08 20.57 4.72
CA PRO A 348 14.73 21.79 3.99
C PRO A 348 13.65 21.57 2.92
N ALA A 349 13.57 20.36 2.36
CA ALA A 349 12.52 19.98 1.42
C ALA A 349 11.12 19.94 2.06
N ILE A 350 11.01 19.67 3.37
CA ILE A 350 9.74 19.78 4.12
C ILE A 350 9.28 21.23 4.15
N VAL A 351 10.19 22.14 4.48
CA VAL A 351 9.90 23.58 4.58
C VAL A 351 9.46 24.13 3.23
N GLU A 352 10.19 23.78 2.15
CA GLU A 352 9.84 24.22 0.79
C GLU A 352 8.54 23.60 0.29
N ALA A 353 8.28 22.32 0.58
CA ALA A 353 7.01 21.68 0.20
C ALA A 353 5.81 22.42 0.80
N LEU A 354 5.92 22.86 2.06
CA LEU A 354 4.87 23.58 2.76
C LEU A 354 4.89 25.10 2.53
N ALA A 355 5.76 25.60 1.65
CA ALA A 355 5.83 27.01 1.34
C ALA A 355 4.69 27.42 0.37
N PRO A 356 4.14 28.64 0.48
CA PRO A 356 3.13 29.14 -0.46
C PRO A 356 3.58 29.10 -1.94
N SER A 357 4.90 29.20 -2.20
CA SER A 357 5.51 29.08 -3.53
C SER A 357 5.22 27.74 -4.22
N THR A 358 5.07 26.66 -3.46
CA THR A 358 4.86 25.29 -3.99
C THR A 358 3.37 24.99 -4.23
N ALA A 359 2.46 25.73 -3.60
CA ALA A 359 1.02 25.48 -3.66
C ALA A 359 0.43 25.40 -5.09
N PRO A 360 0.85 26.24 -6.08
CA PRO A 360 0.37 26.12 -7.45
C PRO A 360 0.70 24.78 -8.13
N GLU A 361 1.85 24.16 -7.81
CA GLU A 361 2.21 22.86 -8.37
C GLU A 361 1.33 21.73 -7.80
N VAL A 362 1.02 21.80 -6.50
CA VAL A 362 0.08 20.87 -5.83
C VAL A 362 -1.31 21.00 -6.44
N GLU A 363 -1.79 22.22 -6.67
CA GLU A 363 -3.10 22.47 -7.26
C GLU A 363 -3.20 21.97 -8.70
N ARG A 364 -2.16 22.19 -9.51
CA ARG A 364 -2.07 21.63 -10.87
C ARG A 364 -2.20 20.10 -10.86
N MET A 365 -1.52 19.45 -9.91
CA MET A 365 -1.61 18.00 -9.75
C MET A 365 -3.00 17.56 -9.30
N ARG A 366 -3.62 18.25 -8.32
CA ARG A 366 -4.98 17.97 -7.85
C ARG A 366 -6.01 18.06 -8.98
N LEU A 367 -5.95 19.10 -9.80
CA LEU A 367 -6.83 19.29 -10.96
C LEU A 367 -6.68 18.18 -11.99
N ALA A 368 -5.44 17.78 -12.30
CA ALA A 368 -5.20 16.65 -13.20
C ALA A 368 -5.79 15.34 -12.64
N PHE A 369 -5.67 15.11 -11.32
CA PHE A 369 -6.32 13.98 -10.68
C PHE A 369 -7.85 14.05 -10.71
N ALA A 370 -8.46 15.23 -10.58
CA ALA A 370 -9.90 15.40 -10.73
C ALA A 370 -10.38 15.01 -12.14
N THR A 371 -9.65 15.41 -13.19
CA THR A 371 -9.92 15.00 -14.58
C THR A 371 -9.81 13.49 -14.74
N ARG A 372 -8.74 12.89 -14.23
CA ARG A 372 -8.51 11.44 -14.28
C ARG A 372 -9.56 10.65 -13.50
N ALA A 373 -10.02 11.16 -12.36
CA ALA A 373 -11.08 10.58 -11.56
C ALA A 373 -12.42 10.52 -12.33
N LYS A 374 -12.76 11.57 -13.08
CA LYS A 374 -13.94 11.58 -13.97
C LYS A 374 -13.77 10.59 -15.12
N LEU A 375 -12.59 10.59 -15.76
CA LEU A 375 -12.28 9.70 -16.88
C LEU A 375 -12.38 8.23 -16.50
N ILE A 376 -11.68 7.80 -15.45
CA ILE A 376 -11.66 6.39 -15.04
C ILE A 376 -13.03 5.94 -14.56
N HIS A 377 -13.79 6.77 -13.85
CA HIS A 377 -15.14 6.44 -13.42
C HIS A 377 -16.07 6.21 -14.62
N ARG A 378 -16.06 7.11 -15.61
CA ARG A 378 -16.84 6.95 -16.86
C ARG A 378 -16.51 5.63 -17.55
N LEU A 379 -15.22 5.31 -17.69
CA LEU A 379 -14.78 4.11 -18.41
C LEU A 379 -15.11 2.83 -17.64
N LEU A 380 -14.81 2.77 -16.33
CA LEU A 380 -15.12 1.60 -15.50
C LEU A 380 -16.62 1.35 -15.36
N SER A 381 -17.44 2.41 -15.31
CA SER A 381 -18.91 2.27 -15.23
C SER A 381 -19.53 1.75 -16.52
N ALA A 382 -18.79 1.77 -17.64
CA ALA A 382 -19.24 1.18 -18.90
C ALA A 382 -18.87 -0.30 -19.04
N VAL A 383 -18.02 -0.83 -18.14
CA VAL A 383 -17.62 -2.25 -18.13
C VAL A 383 -18.78 -3.10 -17.58
N PRO A 384 -19.26 -4.12 -18.30
CA PRO A 384 -20.34 -4.98 -17.81
C PRO A 384 -19.97 -5.69 -16.49
N GLY A 385 -20.91 -5.80 -15.57
CA GLY A 385 -20.70 -6.46 -14.28
C GLY A 385 -19.90 -5.64 -13.25
N PHE A 386 -19.48 -4.41 -13.59
CA PHE A 386 -18.81 -3.51 -12.65
C PHE A 386 -19.83 -2.53 -12.03
N LYS A 387 -19.81 -2.41 -10.69
CA LYS A 387 -20.49 -1.32 -9.97
C LYS A 387 -19.43 -0.40 -9.38
N THR A 388 -19.34 0.83 -9.87
CA THR A 388 -18.25 1.77 -9.55
C THR A 388 -18.78 3.03 -8.88
N VAL A 389 -18.21 3.39 -7.72
CA VAL A 389 -18.46 4.68 -7.06
C VAL A 389 -17.51 5.73 -7.63
N GLN A 390 -18.02 6.95 -7.88
CA GLN A 390 -17.18 8.07 -8.34
C GLN A 390 -16.26 8.53 -7.20
N SER A 391 -14.95 8.51 -7.47
CA SER A 391 -13.95 9.02 -6.52
C SER A 391 -14.10 10.52 -6.33
N THR A 392 -14.10 10.96 -5.08
CA THR A 392 -14.19 12.37 -4.64
C THR A 392 -12.90 12.87 -3.99
N GLY A 393 -11.92 11.98 -3.80
CA GLY A 393 -10.56 12.32 -3.39
C GLY A 393 -9.57 11.17 -3.58
N ALA A 394 -8.34 11.35 -3.06
CA ALA A 394 -7.19 10.47 -3.30
C ALA A 394 -6.97 10.23 -4.80
N PHE A 395 -6.52 9.03 -5.22
CA PHE A 395 -6.40 8.68 -6.64
C PHE A 395 -6.74 7.21 -6.93
N TYR A 396 -7.78 6.71 -6.26
CA TYR A 396 -8.21 5.32 -6.36
C TYR A 396 -9.66 5.18 -6.81
N SER A 397 -9.93 4.16 -7.63
CA SER A 397 -11.28 3.67 -7.92
C SER A 397 -11.41 2.23 -7.42
N PHE A 398 -12.57 1.90 -6.86
CA PHE A 398 -12.79 0.63 -6.16
C PHE A 398 -14.09 -0.06 -6.63
N PRO A 399 -14.17 -0.48 -7.90
CA PRO A 399 -15.34 -1.16 -8.43
C PRO A 399 -15.61 -2.51 -7.76
N HIS A 400 -16.89 -2.82 -7.58
CA HIS A 400 -17.38 -4.14 -7.25
C HIS A 400 -17.55 -4.97 -8.53
N ILE A 401 -17.09 -6.23 -8.50
CA ILE A 401 -17.05 -7.14 -9.66
C ILE A 401 -17.78 -8.47 -9.42
N GLY A 402 -18.56 -8.57 -8.35
CA GLY A 402 -19.21 -9.83 -7.95
C GLY A 402 -20.15 -10.44 -9.00
N GLU A 403 -20.68 -9.65 -9.94
CA GLU A 403 -21.49 -10.17 -11.06
C GLU A 403 -20.68 -11.05 -12.03
N LEU A 404 -19.35 -10.94 -12.01
CA LEU A 404 -18.47 -11.75 -12.86
C LEU A 404 -18.08 -13.08 -12.20
N PHE A 405 -18.45 -13.31 -10.93
CA PHE A 405 -18.11 -14.54 -10.24
C PHE A 405 -18.88 -15.74 -10.84
N GLY A 406 -18.17 -16.87 -10.99
CA GLY A 406 -18.60 -18.06 -11.72
C GLY A 406 -18.28 -18.04 -13.21
N CYS A 407 -17.89 -16.90 -13.80
CA CYS A 407 -17.48 -16.85 -15.19
C CYS A 407 -16.12 -17.56 -15.39
N THR A 408 -15.83 -17.98 -16.63
CA THR A 408 -14.55 -18.59 -17.00
C THR A 408 -13.80 -17.71 -18.01
N SER A 409 -12.54 -17.42 -17.71
CA SER A 409 -11.63 -16.69 -18.59
C SER A 409 -11.34 -17.45 -19.90
N PRO A 410 -10.84 -16.76 -20.94
CA PRO A 410 -10.31 -17.41 -22.14
C PRO A 410 -9.25 -18.48 -21.82
N GLY A 411 -8.36 -18.20 -20.86
CA GLY A 411 -7.34 -19.11 -20.35
C GLY A 411 -7.85 -20.30 -19.54
N GLY A 412 -9.16 -20.37 -19.26
CA GLY A 412 -9.80 -21.49 -18.56
C GLY A 412 -9.84 -21.37 -17.04
N LEU A 413 -9.34 -20.27 -16.47
CA LEU A 413 -9.47 -19.97 -15.04
C LEU A 413 -10.91 -19.55 -14.71
N VAL A 414 -11.51 -20.20 -13.72
CA VAL A 414 -12.80 -19.79 -13.14
C VAL A 414 -12.59 -18.59 -12.24
N ILE A 415 -13.40 -17.54 -12.43
CA ILE A 415 -13.38 -16.33 -11.64
C ILE A 415 -14.30 -16.52 -10.44
N ASP A 416 -13.75 -16.75 -9.25
CA ASP A 416 -14.51 -16.98 -8.01
C ASP A 416 -14.22 -15.96 -6.90
N SER A 417 -13.25 -15.08 -7.16
CA SER A 417 -12.74 -14.09 -6.21
C SER A 417 -12.13 -12.90 -6.95
N ALA A 418 -11.91 -11.79 -6.26
CA ALA A 418 -11.18 -10.66 -6.83
C ALA A 418 -9.71 -11.02 -7.09
N GLN A 419 -9.15 -11.95 -6.32
CA GLN A 419 -7.82 -12.51 -6.55
C GLN A 419 -7.74 -13.27 -7.88
N THR A 420 -8.65 -14.22 -8.15
CA THR A 420 -8.64 -14.98 -9.43
C THR A 420 -8.96 -14.09 -10.62
N PHE A 421 -9.84 -13.09 -10.46
CA PHE A 421 -10.05 -12.05 -11.48
C PHE A 421 -8.75 -11.27 -11.78
N SER A 422 -8.09 -10.78 -10.74
CA SER A 422 -6.87 -9.98 -10.88
C SER A 422 -5.72 -10.77 -11.51
N GLU A 423 -5.63 -12.06 -11.20
CA GLU A 423 -4.66 -12.97 -11.82
C GLU A 423 -4.94 -13.21 -13.30
N ALA A 424 -6.16 -13.58 -13.67
CA ALA A 424 -6.54 -13.78 -15.06
C ALA A 424 -6.33 -12.50 -15.88
N LEU A 425 -6.76 -11.35 -15.34
CA LEU A 425 -6.59 -10.05 -15.99
C LEU A 425 -5.10 -9.71 -16.23
N LEU A 426 -4.22 -10.00 -15.26
CA LEU A 426 -2.78 -9.78 -15.42
C LEU A 426 -2.17 -10.72 -16.47
N ASN A 427 -2.53 -12.01 -16.43
CA ASN A 427 -1.92 -13.01 -17.30
C ASN A 427 -2.42 -12.94 -18.74
N GLU A 428 -3.70 -12.61 -18.95
CA GLU A 428 -4.35 -12.72 -20.26
C GLU A 428 -4.54 -11.34 -20.92
N ALA A 429 -4.74 -10.29 -20.12
CA ALA A 429 -4.93 -8.93 -20.63
C ALA A 429 -3.77 -7.99 -20.30
N HIS A 430 -2.77 -8.43 -19.53
CA HIS A 430 -1.61 -7.63 -19.13
C HIS A 430 -2.01 -6.33 -18.42
N VAL A 431 -3.03 -6.38 -17.57
CA VAL A 431 -3.44 -5.26 -16.71
C VAL A 431 -3.29 -5.65 -15.25
N ALA A 432 -2.51 -4.88 -14.49
CA ALA A 432 -2.23 -5.13 -13.08
C ALA A 432 -3.09 -4.26 -12.17
N VAL A 433 -3.89 -4.90 -11.32
CA VAL A 433 -4.76 -4.28 -10.30
C VAL A 433 -4.45 -4.88 -8.93
N VAL A 434 -5.07 -4.36 -7.85
CA VAL A 434 -4.97 -4.99 -6.52
C VAL A 434 -6.32 -5.57 -6.13
N ALA A 435 -6.32 -6.84 -5.76
CA ALA A 435 -7.53 -7.54 -5.31
C ALA A 435 -8.03 -6.99 -3.96
N GLY A 436 -9.35 -7.00 -3.77
CA GLY A 436 -10.03 -6.35 -2.67
C GLY A 436 -9.86 -7.03 -1.30
N GLU A 437 -9.50 -8.31 -1.29
CA GLU A 437 -9.42 -9.17 -0.10
C GLU A 437 -8.45 -8.64 0.97
N ASP A 438 -7.46 -7.82 0.61
CA ASP A 438 -6.52 -7.22 1.55
C ASP A 438 -7.01 -5.91 2.19
N PHE A 439 -8.15 -5.38 1.74
CA PHE A 439 -8.70 -4.12 2.23
C PHE A 439 -9.82 -4.33 3.27
N GLY A 440 -10.07 -5.57 3.69
CA GLY A 440 -11.09 -5.94 4.66
C GLY A 440 -12.09 -6.95 4.11
N ASP A 441 -12.88 -7.58 4.99
CA ASP A 441 -13.76 -8.67 4.56
C ASP A 441 -14.90 -8.19 3.66
N CYS A 442 -15.38 -6.96 3.86
CA CYS A 442 -16.38 -6.32 3.00
C CYS A 442 -15.89 -6.04 1.57
N ALA A 443 -14.58 -6.15 1.33
CA ALA A 443 -13.95 -5.79 0.08
C ALA A 443 -13.68 -6.99 -0.85
N ARG A 444 -14.01 -8.23 -0.46
CA ARG A 444 -13.68 -9.46 -1.22
C ARG A 444 -14.17 -9.50 -2.67
N SER A 445 -15.23 -8.76 -2.99
CA SER A 445 -15.79 -8.63 -4.34
C SER A 445 -15.37 -7.36 -5.07
N HIS A 446 -14.29 -6.69 -4.63
CA HIS A 446 -13.81 -5.44 -5.20
C HIS A 446 -12.39 -5.56 -5.73
N ILE A 447 -12.01 -4.65 -6.62
CA ILE A 447 -10.63 -4.50 -7.11
C ILE A 447 -10.25 -3.03 -7.07
N ARG A 448 -9.01 -2.71 -6.70
CA ARG A 448 -8.50 -1.33 -6.67
C ARG A 448 -7.73 -1.00 -7.94
N PHE A 449 -8.13 0.11 -8.55
CA PHE A 449 -7.37 0.81 -9.58
C PHE A 449 -6.77 2.10 -9.00
N SER A 450 -5.47 2.30 -9.19
CA SER A 450 -4.81 3.59 -8.99
C SER A 450 -4.78 4.35 -10.31
N PHE A 451 -5.42 5.52 -10.37
CA PHE A 451 -5.38 6.40 -11.55
C PHE A 451 -4.26 7.45 -11.47
N ALA A 452 -3.20 7.14 -10.72
CA ALA A 452 -1.94 7.87 -10.71
C ALA A 452 -1.05 7.49 -11.91
N CYS A 453 -1.59 7.73 -13.11
CA CYS A 453 -0.93 7.53 -14.39
C CYS A 453 -1.55 8.46 -15.44
N SER A 454 -0.99 8.46 -16.65
CA SER A 454 -1.49 9.27 -17.76
C SER A 454 -2.89 8.86 -18.21
N GLU A 455 -3.65 9.82 -18.76
CA GLU A 455 -4.98 9.56 -19.32
C GLU A 455 -4.93 8.49 -20.42
N ALA A 456 -3.91 8.53 -21.29
CA ALA A 456 -3.69 7.50 -22.30
C ALA A 456 -3.49 6.09 -21.71
N GLN A 457 -2.81 5.98 -20.55
CA GLN A 457 -2.67 4.71 -19.85
C GLN A 457 -4.00 4.24 -19.25
N ILE A 458 -4.80 5.17 -18.70
CA ILE A 458 -6.15 4.87 -18.21
C ILE A 458 -7.02 4.33 -19.36
N GLU A 459 -7.09 5.04 -20.49
CA GLU A 459 -7.88 4.62 -21.65
C GLU A 459 -7.44 3.25 -22.17
N LYS A 460 -6.14 3.05 -22.41
CA LYS A 460 -5.57 1.78 -22.85
C LYS A 460 -5.88 0.63 -21.89
N GLY A 461 -5.69 0.88 -20.59
CA GLY A 461 -5.87 -0.14 -19.56
C GLY A 461 -7.34 -0.52 -19.35
N ILE A 462 -8.25 0.45 -19.31
CA ILE A 462 -9.68 0.14 -19.16
C ILE A 462 -10.26 -0.47 -20.44
N ALA A 463 -9.78 -0.09 -21.64
CA ALA A 463 -10.16 -0.78 -22.87
C ALA A 463 -9.77 -2.27 -22.86
N ARG A 464 -8.60 -2.62 -22.31
CA ARG A 464 -8.20 -4.02 -22.10
C ARG A 464 -9.08 -4.73 -21.07
N VAL A 465 -9.45 -4.04 -19.99
CA VAL A 465 -10.36 -4.57 -18.97
C VAL A 465 -11.74 -4.87 -19.58
N ASP A 466 -12.32 -3.92 -20.32
CA ASP A 466 -13.62 -4.10 -20.97
C ASP A 466 -13.60 -5.28 -21.96
N ALA A 467 -12.57 -5.35 -22.81
CA ALA A 467 -12.40 -6.46 -23.75
C ALA A 467 -12.25 -7.82 -23.03
N PHE A 468 -11.46 -7.88 -21.96
CA PHE A 468 -11.30 -9.08 -21.15
C PHE A 468 -12.63 -9.52 -20.52
N VAL A 469 -13.35 -8.60 -19.88
CA VAL A 469 -14.65 -8.88 -19.26
C VAL A 469 -15.67 -9.39 -20.28
N ARG A 470 -15.72 -8.79 -21.47
CA ARG A 470 -16.62 -9.25 -22.55
C ARG A 470 -16.24 -10.61 -23.13
N SER A 471 -14.99 -11.04 -22.97
CA SER A 471 -14.52 -12.36 -23.41
C SER A 471 -14.80 -13.48 -22.41
N LEU A 472 -15.25 -13.14 -21.19
CA LEU A 472 -15.58 -14.12 -20.17
C LEU A 472 -16.78 -14.97 -20.61
N ARG A 473 -16.67 -16.28 -20.42
CA ARG A 473 -17.76 -17.23 -20.66
C ARG A 473 -18.63 -17.31 -19.42
N ALA A 474 -19.94 -17.13 -19.60
CA ALA A 474 -20.92 -17.23 -18.52
C ALA A 474 -20.86 -18.61 -17.82
N PRO A 475 -21.26 -18.69 -16.54
CA PRO A 475 -21.33 -19.96 -15.82
C PRO A 475 -22.22 -20.96 -16.57
N ALA A 476 -21.84 -22.23 -16.58
CA ALA A 476 -22.57 -23.29 -17.30
C ALA A 476 -24.06 -23.42 -16.90
N SER A 477 -24.45 -22.94 -15.70
CA SER A 477 -25.84 -22.94 -15.23
C SER A 477 -26.73 -21.85 -15.85
N ALA A 478 -26.17 -20.78 -16.42
CA ALA A 478 -26.93 -19.72 -17.08
C ALA A 478 -27.42 -20.11 -18.49
N ALA A 479 -26.79 -21.11 -19.12
CA ALA A 479 -27.11 -21.56 -20.47
C ALA A 479 -28.37 -22.46 -20.55
N ALA A 480 -28.91 -22.93 -19.41
CA ALA A 480 -30.05 -23.87 -19.38
C ALA A 480 -31.43 -23.19 -19.26
N GLY A 481 -31.48 -21.86 -19.21
CA GLY A 481 -32.68 -21.10 -18.86
C GLY A 481 -33.47 -20.52 -20.03
N HIS A 482 -33.51 -21.14 -21.22
CA HIS A 482 -34.43 -20.77 -22.32
C HIS A 482 -34.88 -22.05 -23.07
N VAL A 483 -35.73 -22.86 -22.43
CA VAL A 483 -36.56 -23.83 -23.16
C VAL A 483 -37.95 -23.21 -23.30
N ALA A 484 -38.27 -22.77 -24.51
CA ALA A 484 -39.60 -22.28 -24.87
C ALA A 484 -40.65 -23.37 -24.59
N PRO A 485 -41.85 -23.02 -24.07
CA PRO A 485 -42.91 -23.99 -23.93
C PRO A 485 -43.45 -24.35 -25.32
N LEU A 486 -43.16 -25.57 -25.77
CA LEU A 486 -43.82 -26.21 -26.92
C LEU A 486 -45.32 -26.34 -26.59
N LEU A 487 -46.12 -25.48 -27.22
CA LEU A 487 -47.57 -25.60 -27.30
C LEU A 487 -47.94 -26.98 -27.88
N ARG A 488 -48.51 -27.85 -27.05
CA ARG A 488 -49.24 -29.02 -27.52
C ARG A 488 -50.61 -28.57 -28.00
N GLN A 489 -50.80 -28.49 -29.31
CA GLN A 489 -52.14 -28.63 -29.90
C GLN A 489 -52.50 -30.12 -29.84
N ALA A 490 -53.40 -30.47 -28.93
CA ALA A 490 -54.19 -31.69 -29.01
C ALA A 490 -55.56 -31.30 -29.57
N GLY A 491 -55.84 -31.71 -30.80
CA GLY A 491 -57.20 -31.79 -31.31
C GLY A 491 -57.85 -33.07 -30.80
N THR A 492 -59.10 -32.97 -30.36
CA THR A 492 -60.08 -34.07 -30.35
C THR A 492 -61.48 -33.48 -30.50
N VAL A 493 -62.06 -33.75 -31.67
CA VAL A 493 -63.42 -34.22 -31.95
C VAL A 493 -64.53 -33.84 -30.96
N GLY A 494 -65.50 -33.09 -31.47
CA GLY A 494 -66.82 -32.79 -30.89
C GLY A 494 -67.57 -31.86 -31.80
#